data_AF-A0A259LHT1-F1
#
_entry.id   AF-A0A259LHT1-F1
#
_cell.length_a   1.000
_cell.length_b   1.000
_cell.length_c   1.000
_cell.angle_alpha   90.00
_cell.angle_beta   90.00
_cell.angle_gamma   90.00
#
_symmetry.space_group_name_H-M   'P 1'
#
loop_
_entity.id
_entity.type
_entity.pdbx_description
1 polymer ?
#
loop_
_entity_poly.entity_id
_entity_poly.type
_entity_poly.pdbx_seq_one_letter_code
_entity_poly.pdbx_strand_id
1 'polypeptide(L)'
;MMRLEITANDVEDMKAELRATLPEVKSSHRIEALARGLGWNTNAAMRASLANGSAEVSTNEGAFLGYLQEHGFDSEPGRIARTLAKVGIRHAMALEPLLTQFGYNVYRGRSKTPEERRAEFMADRASMLGDHAADEFIQACRFLSQFSKRKTINRKSSSYGLKHQAERFGDSRHSRGYVANGMLIAAALTLGFKVQQIDPDSPNAWFNISSKMTNDGAKLALAA
;
A
#
# COMPACT_ATOMS: atom_id res chain seq x y z
N MET A 1 -6.11 0.26 10.25
CA MET A 1 -5.48 -1.00 9.80
C MET A 1 -5.80 -1.18 8.32
N MET A 2 -4.82 -1.51 7.49
CA MET A 2 -5.02 -1.69 6.05
C MET A 2 -5.93 -2.91 5.80
N ARG A 3 -7.02 -2.69 5.07
CA ARG A 3 -7.94 -3.72 4.60
C ARG A 3 -7.96 -3.67 3.08
N LEU A 4 -7.88 -4.82 2.45
CA LEU A 4 -7.82 -4.92 0.99
C LEU A 4 -8.71 -6.07 0.54
N GLU A 5 -9.45 -5.85 -0.54
CA GLU A 5 -10.13 -6.92 -1.24
C GLU A 5 -9.14 -7.63 -2.17
N ILE A 6 -8.95 -8.93 -2.00
CA ILE A 6 -8.00 -9.73 -2.79
C ILE A 6 -8.70 -10.85 -3.55
N THR A 7 -8.08 -11.26 -4.65
CA THR A 7 -8.51 -12.35 -5.55
C THR A 7 -7.49 -13.49 -5.53
N ALA A 8 -7.79 -14.60 -6.21
CA ALA A 8 -6.84 -15.68 -6.40
C ALA A 8 -5.56 -15.25 -7.15
N ASN A 9 -5.65 -14.30 -8.10
CA ASN A 9 -4.47 -13.79 -8.81
C ASN A 9 -3.56 -12.98 -7.88
N ASP A 10 -4.14 -12.21 -6.97
CA ASP A 10 -3.37 -11.47 -5.97
C ASP A 10 -2.58 -12.42 -5.05
N VAL A 11 -3.14 -13.59 -4.74
CA VAL A 11 -2.42 -14.63 -3.98
C VAL A 11 -1.23 -15.18 -4.77
N GLU A 12 -1.34 -15.33 -6.09
CA GLU A 12 -0.20 -15.75 -6.93
C GLU A 12 0.91 -14.68 -6.95
N ASP A 13 0.55 -13.40 -7.00
CA ASP A 13 1.51 -12.30 -6.87
C ASP A 13 2.20 -12.32 -5.49
N MET A 14 1.45 -12.54 -4.42
CA MET A 14 2.00 -12.65 -3.07
C MET A 14 2.90 -13.89 -2.91
N LYS A 15 2.57 -15.01 -3.57
CA LYS A 15 3.44 -16.20 -3.60
C LYS A 15 4.75 -15.93 -4.30
N ALA A 16 4.73 -15.20 -5.42
CA ALA A 16 5.94 -14.81 -6.14
C ALA A 16 6.83 -13.91 -5.25
N GLU A 17 6.22 -12.94 -4.57
CA GLU A 17 6.89 -12.06 -3.62
C GLU A 17 7.55 -12.82 -2.47
N LEU A 18 6.79 -13.70 -1.79
CA LEU A 18 7.32 -14.51 -0.69
C LEU A 18 8.38 -15.51 -1.14
N ARG A 19 8.30 -16.01 -2.38
CA ARG A 19 9.36 -16.86 -2.94
C ARG A 19 10.67 -16.09 -3.11
N ALA A 20 10.60 -14.82 -3.53
CA ALA A 20 11.78 -13.98 -3.70
C ALA A 20 12.39 -13.56 -2.36
N THR A 21 11.54 -13.30 -1.36
CA THR A 21 11.97 -12.72 -0.06
C THR A 21 12.19 -13.75 1.05
N LEU A 22 11.66 -14.97 0.91
CA LEU A 22 11.88 -16.10 1.81
C LEU A 22 12.27 -17.36 1.01
N PRO A 23 13.39 -17.32 0.27
CA PRO A 23 13.80 -18.43 -0.59
C PRO A 23 14.04 -19.74 0.17
N GLU A 24 14.49 -19.66 1.42
CA GLU A 24 14.77 -20.79 2.32
C GLU A 24 13.51 -21.50 2.85
N VAL A 25 12.37 -20.80 2.93
CA VAL A 25 11.11 -21.40 3.38
C VAL A 25 10.54 -22.27 2.28
N LYS A 26 10.14 -23.51 2.58
CA LYS A 26 9.52 -24.38 1.55
C LYS A 26 8.22 -23.76 1.02
N SER A 27 7.91 -24.00 -0.26
CA SER A 27 6.72 -23.42 -0.91
C SER A 27 5.41 -23.73 -0.17
N SER A 28 5.28 -24.95 0.37
CA SER A 28 4.14 -25.37 1.20
C SER A 28 4.00 -24.55 2.48
N HIS A 29 5.11 -24.25 3.16
CA HIS A 29 5.09 -23.46 4.38
C HIS A 29 4.86 -21.98 4.10
N ARG A 30 5.44 -21.43 3.02
CA ARG A 30 5.15 -20.03 2.62
C ARG A 30 3.67 -19.79 2.38
N ILE A 31 3.00 -20.69 1.65
CA ILE A 31 1.59 -20.50 1.31
C ILE A 31 0.65 -20.74 2.50
N GLU A 32 0.99 -21.66 3.39
CA GLU A 32 0.23 -21.91 4.62
C GLU A 32 0.39 -20.76 5.62
N ALA A 33 1.62 -20.23 5.77
CA ALA A 33 1.89 -19.01 6.54
C ALA A 33 1.12 -17.82 5.98
N LEU A 34 1.14 -17.62 4.65
CA LEU A 34 0.40 -16.55 3.98
C LEU A 34 -1.10 -16.65 4.28
N ALA A 35 -1.71 -17.83 4.12
CA ALA A 35 -3.13 -18.02 4.39
C ALA A 35 -3.52 -17.65 5.83
N ARG A 36 -2.72 -18.11 6.81
CA ARG A 36 -2.88 -17.79 8.24
C ARG A 36 -2.71 -16.32 8.54
N GLY A 37 -1.68 -15.73 7.95
CA GLY A 37 -1.41 -14.32 8.06
C GLY A 37 -2.45 -13.42 7.39
N LEU A 38 -3.27 -13.94 6.48
CA LEU A 38 -4.42 -13.22 5.91
C LEU A 38 -5.75 -13.53 6.62
N GLY A 39 -5.74 -14.42 7.63
CA GLY A 39 -6.88 -14.71 8.49
C GLY A 39 -7.59 -16.04 8.24
N TRP A 40 -7.12 -16.87 7.30
CA TRP A 40 -7.65 -18.23 7.10
C TRP A 40 -6.89 -19.26 7.93
N ASN A 41 -7.58 -20.29 8.41
CA ASN A 41 -6.90 -21.35 9.16
C ASN A 41 -5.95 -22.19 8.31
N THR A 42 -6.20 -22.31 6.99
CA THR A 42 -5.38 -23.09 6.06
C THR A 42 -5.36 -22.50 4.66
N ASN A 43 -4.34 -22.85 3.87
CA ASN A 43 -4.28 -22.55 2.43
C ASN A 43 -5.47 -23.16 1.67
N ALA A 44 -5.92 -24.36 2.02
CA ALA A 44 -7.07 -24.98 1.39
C ALA A 44 -8.35 -24.14 1.61
N ALA A 45 -8.57 -23.62 2.82
CA ALA A 45 -9.69 -22.75 3.13
C ALA A 45 -9.62 -21.41 2.37
N MET A 46 -8.42 -20.80 2.31
CA MET A 46 -8.19 -19.59 1.52
C MET A 46 -8.53 -19.82 0.04
N ARG A 47 -8.04 -20.91 -0.56
CA ARG A 47 -8.30 -21.26 -1.96
C ARG A 47 -9.79 -21.50 -2.23
N ALA A 48 -10.48 -22.21 -1.34
CA ALA A 48 -11.91 -22.44 -1.44
C ALA A 48 -12.71 -21.12 -1.35
N SER A 49 -12.30 -20.21 -0.46
CA SER A 49 -12.91 -18.89 -0.31
C SER A 49 -12.76 -18.05 -1.57
N LEU A 50 -11.56 -17.99 -2.15
CA LEU A 50 -11.25 -17.17 -3.32
C LEU A 50 -11.69 -17.79 -4.65
N ALA A 51 -12.05 -19.08 -4.67
CA ALA A 51 -12.62 -19.71 -5.85
C ALA A 51 -13.96 -19.06 -6.29
N ASN A 52 -14.66 -18.41 -5.35
CA ASN A 52 -15.97 -17.79 -5.57
C ASN A 52 -15.88 -16.26 -5.81
N GLY A 53 -14.68 -15.71 -5.97
CA GLY A 53 -14.49 -14.28 -6.24
C GLY A 53 -13.36 -13.67 -5.40
N SER A 54 -13.71 -12.68 -4.60
CA SER A 54 -12.79 -11.90 -3.78
C SER A 54 -13.09 -12.02 -2.28
N ALA A 55 -12.12 -11.64 -1.45
CA ALA A 55 -12.30 -11.55 -0.01
C ALA A 55 -11.60 -10.31 0.56
N GLU A 56 -12.25 -9.62 1.50
CA GLU A 56 -11.60 -8.57 2.29
C GLU A 56 -10.68 -9.21 3.33
N VAL A 57 -9.42 -8.78 3.35
CA VAL A 57 -8.40 -9.28 4.28
C VAL A 57 -7.68 -8.14 4.98
N SER A 58 -7.08 -8.47 6.13
CA SER A 58 -6.10 -7.65 6.83
C SER A 58 -5.01 -8.56 7.39
N THR A 59 -3.80 -8.04 7.60
CA THR A 59 -2.70 -8.89 8.07
C THR A 59 -2.79 -9.24 9.54
N ASN A 60 -2.60 -10.52 9.86
CA ASN A 60 -2.34 -11.06 11.19
C ASN A 60 -0.87 -11.51 11.26
N GLU A 61 -0.01 -10.61 11.72
CA GLU A 61 1.43 -10.85 11.79
C GLU A 61 1.79 -12.00 12.74
N GLY A 62 1.13 -12.08 13.89
CA GLY A 62 1.37 -13.16 14.86
C GLY A 62 1.06 -14.55 14.28
N ALA A 63 -0.02 -14.67 13.50
CA ALA A 63 -0.36 -15.93 12.84
C ALA A 63 0.64 -16.32 11.72
N PHE A 64 1.15 -15.33 10.98
CA PHE A 64 2.17 -15.56 9.95
C PHE A 64 3.50 -16.02 10.57
N LEU A 65 4.03 -15.24 11.52
CA LEU A 65 5.32 -15.52 12.17
C LEU A 65 5.26 -16.78 13.02
N GLY A 66 4.17 -16.97 13.78
CA GLY A 66 3.97 -18.15 14.62
C GLY A 66 3.98 -19.44 13.80
N TYR A 67 3.29 -19.46 12.65
CA TYR A 67 3.32 -20.64 11.79
C TYR A 67 4.73 -20.94 11.25
N LEU A 68 5.47 -19.92 10.82
CA LEU A 68 6.85 -20.12 10.33
C LEU A 68 7.75 -20.66 11.45
N GLN A 69 7.68 -20.06 12.63
CA GLN A 69 8.48 -20.44 13.79
C GLN A 69 8.21 -21.89 14.24
N GLU A 70 6.95 -22.30 14.30
CA GLU A 70 6.54 -23.68 14.61
C GLU A 70 7.16 -24.72 13.65
N HIS A 71 7.48 -24.30 12.42
CA HIS A 71 8.06 -25.15 11.39
C HIS A 71 9.57 -24.92 11.19
N GLY A 72 10.22 -24.20 12.12
CA GLY A 72 11.67 -23.99 12.12
C GLY A 72 12.15 -22.93 11.13
N PHE A 73 11.27 -22.02 10.70
CA PHE A 73 11.61 -20.89 9.84
C PHE A 73 11.47 -19.57 10.61
N ASP A 74 12.15 -18.53 10.14
CA ASP A 74 12.06 -17.18 10.70
C ASP A 74 11.72 -16.17 9.60
N SER A 75 11.22 -15.00 9.98
CA SER A 75 10.93 -13.91 9.07
C SER A 75 10.99 -12.57 9.79
N GLU A 76 11.47 -11.55 9.09
CA GLU A 76 11.42 -10.20 9.64
C GLU A 76 9.97 -9.73 9.86
N PRO A 77 9.70 -8.99 10.95
CA PRO A 77 8.43 -8.31 11.12
C PRO A 77 8.10 -7.37 9.95
N GLY A 78 6.82 -7.24 9.65
CA GLY A 78 6.29 -6.41 8.58
C GLY A 78 6.28 -7.09 7.21
N ARG A 79 6.91 -8.25 7.03
CA ARG A 79 6.99 -8.90 5.71
C ARG A 79 5.63 -9.14 5.08
N ILE A 80 4.69 -9.75 5.82
CA ILE A 80 3.33 -9.97 5.30
C ILE A 80 2.58 -8.66 5.02
N ALA A 81 2.80 -7.62 5.84
CA ALA A 81 2.19 -6.31 5.62
C ALA A 81 2.69 -5.69 4.31
N ARG A 82 4.01 -5.75 4.04
CA ARG A 82 4.60 -5.32 2.77
C ARG A 82 4.10 -6.14 1.60
N THR A 83 3.99 -7.46 1.75
CA THR A 83 3.45 -8.35 0.71
C THR A 83 2.01 -7.97 0.34
N LEU A 84 1.14 -7.72 1.33
CA LEU A 84 -0.24 -7.26 1.07
C LEU A 84 -0.27 -5.82 0.52
N ALA A 85 0.61 -4.95 1.00
CA ALA A 85 0.72 -3.57 0.51
C ALA A 85 1.06 -3.52 -0.98
N LYS A 86 1.99 -4.35 -1.44
CA LYS A 86 2.34 -4.46 -2.87
C LYS A 86 1.14 -4.86 -3.74
N VAL A 87 0.18 -5.65 -3.22
CA VAL A 87 -1.09 -5.91 -3.92
C VAL A 87 -1.93 -4.64 -4.05
N GLY A 88 -2.13 -3.91 -2.95
CA GLY A 88 -2.87 -2.64 -2.97
C GLY A 88 -2.24 -1.61 -3.91
N ILE A 89 -0.91 -1.56 -3.96
CA ILE A 89 -0.14 -0.72 -4.89
C ILE A 89 -0.37 -1.16 -6.33
N ARG A 90 -0.34 -2.47 -6.65
CA ARG A 90 -0.65 -2.97 -8.00
C ARG A 90 -2.07 -2.60 -8.43
N HIS A 91 -3.06 -2.70 -7.53
CA HIS A 91 -4.43 -2.27 -7.82
C HIS A 91 -4.50 -0.78 -8.13
N ALA A 92 -3.83 0.07 -7.33
CA ALA A 92 -3.75 1.50 -7.58
C ALA A 92 -3.06 1.82 -8.93
N MET A 93 -1.96 1.13 -9.24
CA MET A 93 -1.29 1.25 -10.53
C MET A 93 -2.21 0.86 -11.70
N ALA A 94 -3.02 -0.21 -11.55
CA ALA A 94 -3.96 -0.62 -12.57
C ALA A 94 -5.08 0.40 -12.80
N LEU A 95 -5.58 1.03 -11.72
CA LEU A 95 -6.59 2.10 -11.79
C LEU A 95 -6.04 3.39 -12.39
N GLU A 96 -4.78 3.72 -12.11
CA GLU A 96 -4.13 4.95 -12.52
C GLU A 96 -2.85 4.66 -13.32
N PRO A 97 -2.95 4.50 -14.65
CA PRO A 97 -1.80 4.14 -15.49
C PRO A 97 -0.66 5.15 -15.47
N LEU A 98 -0.92 6.41 -15.11
CA LEU A 98 0.08 7.48 -15.03
C LEU A 98 0.68 7.66 -13.63
N LEU A 99 0.24 6.88 -12.64
CA LEU A 99 0.76 6.96 -11.28
C LEU A 99 2.20 6.41 -11.21
N THR A 100 3.08 7.12 -10.51
CA THR A 100 4.45 6.73 -10.20
C THR A 100 4.70 6.89 -8.70
N GLN A 101 5.89 6.55 -8.19
CA GLN A 101 6.24 6.78 -6.79
C GLN A 101 6.07 8.25 -6.37
N PHE A 102 6.31 9.20 -7.28
CA PHE A 102 6.31 10.64 -6.96
C PHE A 102 5.00 11.36 -7.27
N GLY A 103 3.99 10.66 -7.79
CA GLY A 103 2.68 11.22 -8.14
C GLY A 103 2.28 10.88 -9.56
N TYR A 104 1.58 11.77 -10.25
CA TYR A 104 1.22 11.57 -11.65
C TYR A 104 2.32 12.02 -12.61
N ASN A 105 2.68 11.13 -13.54
CA ASN A 105 3.64 11.36 -14.62
C ASN A 105 5.05 11.72 -14.10
N VAL A 106 5.98 11.92 -15.03
CA VAL A 106 7.30 12.47 -14.77
C VAL A 106 7.29 13.97 -15.04
N TYR A 107 8.01 14.74 -14.22
CA TYR A 107 8.17 16.17 -14.43
C TYR A 107 8.69 16.48 -15.84
N ARG A 108 8.01 17.37 -16.57
CA ARG A 108 8.39 17.83 -17.92
C ARG A 108 9.53 18.85 -17.84
N GLY A 109 10.72 18.40 -17.46
CA GLY A 109 11.93 19.20 -17.56
C GLY A 109 12.29 19.48 -19.02
N ARG A 110 12.72 20.71 -19.34
CA ARG A 110 13.10 21.13 -20.72
C ARG A 110 14.31 20.38 -21.30
N SER A 111 15.00 19.56 -20.51
CA SER A 111 16.28 18.94 -20.86
C SER A 111 16.23 17.45 -21.17
N LYS A 112 15.08 16.76 -21.01
CA LYS A 112 14.99 15.30 -21.20
C LYS A 112 14.37 14.91 -22.54
N THR A 113 14.97 13.95 -23.22
CA THR A 113 14.41 13.36 -24.44
C THR A 113 13.12 12.58 -24.14
N PRO A 114 12.26 12.30 -25.15
CA PRO A 114 11.11 11.41 -24.98
C PRO A 114 11.49 10.03 -24.41
N GLU A 115 12.61 9.47 -24.84
CA GLU A 115 13.12 8.17 -24.44
C GLU A 115 13.55 8.18 -22.97
N GLU A 116 14.31 9.19 -22.55
CA GLU A 116 14.73 9.38 -21.15
C GLU A 116 13.52 9.51 -20.23
N ARG A 117 12.51 10.30 -20.63
CA ARG A 117 11.27 10.45 -19.85
C ARG A 117 10.50 9.14 -19.73
N ARG A 118 10.47 8.34 -20.80
CA ARG A 118 9.83 7.01 -20.77
C ARG A 118 10.58 6.07 -19.83
N ALA A 119 11.91 6.07 -19.88
CA ALA A 119 12.74 5.24 -19.01
C ALA A 119 12.55 5.61 -17.53
N GLU A 120 12.59 6.91 -17.21
CA GLU A 120 12.34 7.42 -15.86
C GLU A 120 10.93 7.09 -15.37
N PHE A 121 9.92 7.26 -16.21
CA PHE A 121 8.54 6.89 -15.87
C PHE A 121 8.42 5.41 -15.49
N MET A 122 9.05 4.53 -16.28
CA MET A 122 9.05 3.10 -16.00
C MET A 122 9.83 2.76 -14.73
N ALA A 123 10.94 3.45 -14.47
CA ALA A 123 11.74 3.27 -13.26
C ALA A 123 10.96 3.72 -12.00
N ASP A 124 10.38 4.93 -12.02
CA ASP A 124 9.58 5.48 -10.91
C ASP A 124 8.30 4.68 -10.65
N ARG A 125 7.77 4.01 -11.69
CA ARG A 125 6.62 3.13 -11.54
C ARG A 125 7.01 1.75 -11.02
N ALA A 126 8.18 1.23 -11.40
CA ALA A 126 8.72 -0.01 -10.86
C ALA A 126 9.10 0.13 -9.37
N SER A 127 9.65 1.29 -8.97
CA SER A 127 10.04 1.56 -7.59
C SER A 127 8.87 1.55 -6.59
N MET A 128 7.64 1.74 -7.07
CA MET A 128 6.41 1.61 -6.27
C MET A 128 6.28 0.25 -5.59
N LEU A 129 6.89 -0.81 -6.13
CA LEU A 129 6.81 -2.17 -5.59
C LEU A 129 8.01 -2.54 -4.69
N GLY A 130 8.89 -1.59 -4.38
CA GLY A 130 9.98 -1.78 -3.42
C GLY A 130 9.49 -1.77 -1.97
N ASP A 131 10.29 -2.33 -1.05
CA ASP A 131 9.91 -2.45 0.37
C ASP A 131 9.74 -1.09 1.06
N HIS A 132 10.60 -0.12 0.75
CA HIS A 132 10.44 1.25 1.24
C HIS A 132 9.12 1.87 0.77
N ALA A 133 8.77 1.72 -0.50
CA ALA A 133 7.49 2.22 -1.03
C ALA A 133 6.29 1.51 -0.38
N ALA A 134 6.41 0.20 -0.09
CA ALA A 134 5.39 -0.54 0.65
C ALA A 134 5.21 0.01 2.09
N ASP A 135 6.30 0.33 2.78
CA ASP A 135 6.25 0.94 4.12
C ASP A 135 5.60 2.34 4.09
N GLU A 136 5.98 3.18 3.12
CA GLU A 136 5.36 4.49 2.86
C GLU A 136 3.85 4.38 2.61
N PHE A 137 3.44 3.40 1.80
CA PHE A 137 2.04 3.11 1.50
C PHE A 137 1.27 2.65 2.74
N ILE A 138 1.86 1.79 3.58
CA ILE A 138 1.25 1.34 4.84
C ILE A 138 1.05 2.54 5.78
N GLN A 139 2.05 3.40 5.91
CA GLN A 139 1.95 4.63 6.71
C GLN A 139 0.86 5.56 6.17
N ALA A 140 0.80 5.76 4.85
CA ALA A 140 -0.24 6.54 4.21
C ALA A 140 -1.64 5.96 4.45
N CYS A 141 -1.82 4.63 4.35
CA CYS A 141 -3.06 3.95 4.68
C CYS A 141 -3.47 4.20 6.15
N ARG A 142 -2.52 4.09 7.09
CA ARG A 142 -2.76 4.38 8.51
C ARG A 142 -3.23 5.82 8.72
N PHE A 143 -2.54 6.79 8.13
CA PHE A 143 -2.90 8.20 8.22
C PHE A 143 -4.27 8.51 7.60
N LEU A 144 -4.51 8.08 6.36
CA LEU A 144 -5.74 8.37 5.63
C LEU A 144 -6.97 7.69 6.24
N SER A 145 -6.80 6.52 6.89
CA SER A 145 -7.89 5.85 7.61
C SER A 145 -8.44 6.66 8.79
N GLN A 146 -7.76 7.73 9.23
CA GLN A 146 -8.26 8.62 10.28
C GLN A 146 -9.32 9.60 9.78
N PHE A 147 -9.53 9.71 8.47
CA PHE A 147 -10.42 10.68 7.84
C PHE A 147 -11.66 10.04 7.24
N SER A 148 -12.79 10.73 7.32
CA SER A 148 -14.01 10.33 6.61
C SER A 148 -14.00 10.82 5.15
N LYS A 149 -14.71 10.09 4.29
CA LYS A 149 -14.95 10.46 2.89
C LYS A 149 -16.07 11.49 2.78
N ARG A 150 -15.90 12.44 1.86
CA ARG A 150 -16.89 13.44 1.43
C ARG A 150 -17.58 12.97 0.15
N LYS A 151 -18.76 13.53 -0.13
CA LYS A 151 -19.45 13.31 -1.42
C LYS A 151 -18.70 13.94 -2.60
N THR A 152 -18.06 15.10 -2.38
CA THR A 152 -17.37 15.90 -3.39
C THR A 152 -15.87 15.98 -3.13
N ILE A 153 -15.09 16.27 -4.18
CA ILE A 153 -13.66 16.54 -4.09
C ILE A 153 -13.39 17.76 -3.20
N ASN A 154 -12.37 17.66 -2.35
CA ASN A 154 -11.88 18.73 -1.50
C ASN A 154 -10.64 19.39 -2.11
N ARG A 155 -10.80 20.57 -2.71
CA ARG A 155 -9.69 21.33 -3.32
C ARG A 155 -8.87 22.17 -2.34
N LYS A 156 -9.13 22.06 -1.03
CA LYS A 156 -8.36 22.78 0.01
C LYS A 156 -7.14 22.01 0.52
N SER A 157 -6.99 20.74 0.14
CA SER A 157 -5.91 19.87 0.64
C SER A 157 -5.46 18.91 -0.45
N SER A 158 -4.26 19.13 -0.97
CA SER A 158 -3.69 18.33 -2.06
C SER A 158 -2.97 17.12 -1.48
N SER A 159 -2.70 16.14 -2.34
CA SER A 159 -1.81 15.02 -2.02
C SER A 159 -0.46 15.50 -1.49
N TYR A 160 0.11 16.56 -2.04
CA TYR A 160 1.36 17.15 -1.53
C TYR A 160 1.24 17.64 -0.09
N GLY A 161 0.19 18.41 0.22
CA GLY A 161 -0.02 18.90 1.60
C GLY A 161 -0.34 17.78 2.58
N LEU A 162 -1.06 16.74 2.13
CA LEU A 162 -1.44 15.59 2.93
C LEU A 162 -0.27 14.63 3.16
N LYS A 163 0.64 14.46 2.21
CA LYS A 163 1.82 13.61 2.42
C LYS A 163 2.72 14.15 3.52
N HIS A 164 2.90 15.47 3.60
CA HIS A 164 3.63 16.09 4.71
C HIS A 164 2.91 15.94 6.06
N GLN A 165 1.59 15.86 6.06
CA GLN A 165 0.84 15.52 7.28
C GLN A 165 1.03 14.05 7.66
N ALA A 166 1.03 13.15 6.70
CA ALA A 166 1.31 11.73 6.91
C ALA A 166 2.74 11.49 7.44
N GLU A 167 3.73 12.24 6.93
CA GLU A 167 5.12 12.22 7.41
C GLU A 167 5.20 12.60 8.91
N ARG A 168 4.41 13.61 9.34
CA ARG A 168 4.34 14.04 10.75
C ARG A 168 3.49 13.13 11.64
N PHE A 169 2.61 12.33 11.06
CA PHE A 169 1.77 11.38 11.78
C PHE A 169 2.55 10.10 12.17
N GLY A 170 3.65 9.78 11.49
CA GLY A 170 4.50 8.65 11.84
C GLY A 170 5.23 8.87 13.17
N ASP A 171 5.33 7.81 13.98
CA ASP A 171 6.03 7.83 15.27
C ASP A 171 7.51 8.20 15.10
N SER A 172 7.96 9.16 15.90
CA SER A 172 9.34 9.65 16.03
C SER A 172 10.39 8.56 16.33
N ARG A 173 9.99 7.35 16.73
CA ARG A 173 10.89 6.26 17.14
C ARG A 173 11.47 5.42 15.99
N HIS A 174 10.92 5.46 14.78
CA HIS A 174 11.34 4.58 13.66
C HIS A 174 11.63 5.32 12.36
N SER A 175 12.39 6.43 12.47
CA SER A 175 12.73 7.39 11.40
C SER A 175 11.61 8.39 11.13
N ARG A 176 11.99 9.62 10.78
CA ARG A 176 11.09 10.64 10.24
C ARG A 176 10.53 10.10 8.92
N GLY A 177 9.45 9.33 9.03
CA GLY A 177 8.90 8.45 8.01
C GLY A 177 8.44 9.23 6.80
N TYR A 178 9.34 9.36 5.82
CA TYR A 178 9.05 9.91 4.51
C TYR A 178 7.84 9.19 3.91
N VAL A 179 6.99 9.91 3.19
CA VAL A 179 5.88 9.32 2.43
C VAL A 179 5.92 9.92 1.04
N ALA A 180 6.23 9.11 0.02
CA ALA A 180 6.19 9.62 -1.34
C ALA A 180 4.75 10.02 -1.73
N ASN A 181 4.63 11.08 -2.53
CA ASN A 181 3.34 11.61 -2.93
C ASN A 181 2.50 10.57 -3.72
N GLY A 182 3.14 9.73 -4.53
CA GLY A 182 2.49 8.64 -5.24
C GLY A 182 1.99 7.53 -4.33
N MET A 183 2.72 7.20 -3.25
CA MET A 183 2.27 6.21 -2.26
C MET A 183 1.06 6.72 -1.47
N LEU A 184 0.99 8.02 -1.18
CA LEU A 184 -0.21 8.62 -0.60
C LEU A 184 -1.42 8.53 -1.54
N ILE A 185 -1.24 8.83 -2.83
CA ILE A 185 -2.31 8.71 -3.83
C ILE A 185 -2.76 7.26 -3.97
N ALA A 186 -1.82 6.31 -4.04
CA ALA A 186 -2.12 4.89 -4.08
C ALA A 186 -2.94 4.45 -2.86
N ALA A 187 -2.52 4.84 -1.65
CA ALA A 187 -3.26 4.54 -0.43
C ALA A 187 -4.67 5.13 -0.43
N ALA A 188 -4.86 6.33 -0.97
CA ALA A 188 -6.17 6.95 -1.11
C ALA A 188 -7.09 6.14 -2.04
N LEU A 189 -6.57 5.66 -3.17
CA LEU A 189 -7.30 4.77 -4.10
C LEU A 189 -7.69 3.47 -3.40
N THR A 190 -6.74 2.82 -2.71
CA THR A 190 -6.97 1.57 -1.99
C THR A 190 -8.03 1.70 -0.90
N LEU A 191 -8.03 2.81 -0.17
CA LEU A 191 -9.07 3.09 0.83
C LEU A 191 -10.40 3.55 0.21
N GLY A 192 -10.50 3.63 -1.12
CA GLY A 192 -11.70 3.99 -1.86
C GLY A 192 -12.07 5.47 -1.78
N PHE A 193 -11.09 6.36 -1.61
CA PHE A 193 -11.30 7.79 -1.85
C PHE A 193 -11.39 8.04 -3.36
N LYS A 194 -12.19 9.03 -3.74
CA LYS A 194 -12.15 9.59 -5.09
C LYS A 194 -10.89 10.44 -5.21
N VAL A 195 -10.09 10.15 -6.23
CA VAL A 195 -8.87 10.88 -6.56
C VAL A 195 -9.09 11.67 -7.85
N GLN A 196 -8.58 12.89 -7.91
CA GLN A 196 -8.59 13.70 -9.12
C GLN A 196 -7.24 14.40 -9.26
N GLN A 197 -6.48 14.12 -10.32
CA GLN A 197 -5.27 14.88 -10.65
C GLN A 197 -5.60 16.38 -10.76
N ILE A 198 -4.72 17.26 -10.25
CA ILE A 198 -4.99 18.71 -10.22
C ILE A 198 -5.09 19.27 -11.65
N ASP A 199 -4.12 18.95 -12.50
CA ASP A 199 -4.04 19.27 -13.92
C ASP A 199 -3.08 18.27 -14.60
N PRO A 200 -3.08 18.14 -15.94
CA PRO A 200 -2.33 17.11 -16.65
C PRO A 200 -0.81 17.11 -16.43
N ASP A 201 -0.25 18.24 -16.01
CA ASP A 201 1.19 18.43 -15.77
C ASP A 201 1.55 18.37 -14.28
N SER A 202 0.55 18.30 -13.40
CA SER A 202 0.75 18.25 -11.95
C SER A 202 0.94 16.81 -11.47
N PRO A 203 1.97 16.54 -10.64
CA PRO A 203 2.10 15.25 -9.97
C PRO A 203 1.08 15.08 -8.84
N ASN A 204 0.33 16.12 -8.50
CA ASN A 204 -0.50 16.18 -7.33
C ASN A 204 -1.96 15.84 -7.64
N ALA A 205 -2.68 15.45 -6.59
CA ALA A 205 -4.10 15.12 -6.66
C ALA A 205 -4.92 15.83 -5.59
N TRP A 206 -6.21 15.97 -5.85
CA TRP A 206 -7.23 16.26 -4.85
C TRP A 206 -7.97 14.97 -4.47
N PHE A 207 -8.49 14.93 -3.25
CA PHE A 207 -9.28 13.80 -2.75
C PHE A 207 -10.64 14.25 -2.24
N ASN A 208 -11.63 13.36 -2.22
CA ASN A 208 -12.88 13.59 -1.48
C ASN A 208 -12.69 13.36 0.04
N ILE A 209 -11.69 13.97 0.64
CA ILE A 209 -11.34 13.78 2.06
C ILE A 209 -11.89 14.91 2.94
N SER A 210 -12.33 14.58 4.15
CA SER A 210 -12.70 15.56 5.19
C SER A 210 -11.49 16.39 5.64
N SER A 211 -11.73 17.63 6.06
CA SER A 211 -10.66 18.52 6.54
C SER A 211 -10.23 18.25 7.98
N LYS A 212 -10.98 17.43 8.72
CA LYS A 212 -10.71 17.06 10.10
C LYS A 212 -10.68 15.54 10.21
N MET A 213 -9.78 15.02 11.03
CA MET A 213 -9.83 13.61 11.43
C MET A 213 -11.15 13.32 12.15
N THR A 214 -11.54 12.05 12.12
CA THR A 214 -12.62 11.54 12.95
C THR A 214 -12.25 11.64 14.43
N ASN A 215 -13.22 11.64 15.34
CA ASN A 215 -12.95 11.71 16.79
C ASN A 215 -12.05 10.56 17.26
N ASP A 216 -12.22 9.38 16.69
CA ASP A 216 -11.39 8.22 16.99
C ASP A 216 -9.97 8.39 16.43
N GLY A 217 -9.83 8.97 15.23
CA GLY A 217 -8.52 9.26 14.67
C GLY A 217 -7.76 10.38 15.36
N ALA A 218 -8.46 11.38 15.90
CA ALA A 218 -7.87 12.43 16.71
C ALA A 218 -7.29 11.89 18.03
N LYS A 219 -7.97 10.92 18.67
CA LYS A 219 -7.47 10.26 19.88
C LYS A 219 -6.24 9.40 19.61
N LEU A 220 -6.20 8.68 18.49
CA LEU A 220 -5.04 7.88 18.08
C LEU A 220 -3.82 8.74 17.75
N ALA A 221 -4.02 9.89 17.11
CA ALA A 221 -2.94 10.84 16.81
C ALA A 221 -2.33 11.51 18.06
N LEU A 222 -3.09 11.61 19.15
CA LEU A 222 -2.62 12.16 20.43
C LEU A 222 -1.91 11.13 21.32
N ALA A 223 -2.09 9.84 21.01
CA ALA A 223 -1.54 8.71 21.78
C ALA A 223 -0.26 8.10 21.16
N ALA A 224 0.08 8.49 19.93
CA ALA A 224 1.31 8.16 19.23
C ALA A 224 2.37 9.25 19.48
#